data_AF-A0A1F1KSV5-F1
#
_entry.id   AF-A0A1F1KSV5-F1
#
_cell.length_a   1.000
_cell.length_b   1.000
_cell.length_c   1.000
_cell.angle_alpha   90.00
_cell.angle_beta   90.00
_cell.angle_gamma   90.00
#
_symmetry.space_group_name_H-M   'P 1'
#
loop_
_entity.id
_entity.type
_entity.pdbx_description
1 polymer ?
#
loop_
_entity_poly.entity_id
_entity_poly.type
_entity_poly.pdbx_seq_one_letter_code
_entity_poly.pdbx_strand_id
1 'polypeptide(L)'
;MNKAQGFAAALGGMGVLHFAARDAFESIVPPQLPGHPRLYNYASGLWELATAGLLWRKDTRRAGAASAYALLLAVWPANFYHAWKERSGSVPKRCYHVVRLPLQIPMLHLARRIYQAN
;
A
#
# COMPACT_ATOMS: atom_id res chain seq x y z
N MET A 1 -5.90 20.09 -5.52
CA MET A 1 -6.12 18.74 -4.95
C MET A 1 -5.78 18.79 -3.47
N ASN A 2 -6.67 18.35 -2.57
CA ASN A 2 -6.36 18.36 -1.13
C ASN A 2 -5.57 17.09 -0.71
N LYS A 3 -5.10 17.03 0.54
CA LYS A 3 -4.30 15.91 1.06
C LYS A 3 -4.98 14.54 0.87
N ALA A 4 -6.30 14.46 1.09
CA ALA A 4 -7.05 13.21 0.91
C ALA A 4 -7.14 12.79 -0.56
N GLN A 5 -7.36 13.73 -1.47
CA GLN A 5 -7.40 13.45 -2.91
C GLN A 5 -6.00 13.10 -3.47
N GLY A 6 -4.94 13.74 -2.97
CA GLY A 6 -3.58 13.36 -3.34
C GLY A 6 -3.23 11.96 -2.86
N PHE A 7 -3.65 11.60 -1.64
CA PHE A 7 -3.47 10.25 -1.13
C PHE A 7 -4.33 9.23 -1.90
N ALA A 8 -5.56 9.59 -2.26
CA ALA A 8 -6.42 8.79 -3.13
C ALA A 8 -5.78 8.53 -4.49
N ALA A 9 -5.21 9.56 -5.13
CA ALA A 9 -4.52 9.40 -6.42
C ALA A 9 -3.31 8.46 -6.32
N ALA A 10 -2.52 8.58 -5.24
CA ALA A 10 -1.39 7.68 -5.01
C ALA A 10 -1.82 6.22 -4.82
N LEU A 11 -2.82 5.96 -3.96
CA LEU A 11 -3.37 4.62 -3.75
C LEU A 11 -4.04 4.07 -5.02
N GLY A 12 -4.77 4.90 -5.75
CA GLY A 12 -5.41 4.50 -7.01
C GLY A 12 -4.38 4.10 -8.06
N GLY A 13 -3.30 4.86 -8.20
CA GLY A 13 -2.19 4.53 -9.09
C GLY A 13 -1.50 3.22 -8.70
N MET A 14 -1.22 3.02 -7.40
CA MET A 14 -0.66 1.75 -6.91
C MET A 14 -1.62 0.56 -7.16
N GLY A 15 -2.91 0.77 -6.93
CA GLY A 15 -3.94 -0.23 -7.15
C GLY A 15 -4.00 -0.68 -8.61
N VAL A 16 -3.81 0.23 -9.57
CA VAL A 16 -3.67 -0.13 -10.99
C VAL A 16 -2.40 -0.96 -11.25
N LEU A 17 -1.27 -0.61 -10.62
CA LEU A 17 -0.01 -1.33 -10.79
C LEU A 17 -0.07 -2.78 -10.32
N HIS A 18 -0.88 -3.11 -9.31
CA HIS A 18 -1.13 -4.49 -8.89
C HIS A 18 -1.66 -5.38 -10.03
N PHE A 19 -2.41 -4.81 -10.98
CA PHE A 19 -2.94 -5.52 -12.15
C PHE A 19 -2.03 -5.41 -13.38
N ALA A 20 -1.31 -4.29 -13.53
CA ALA A 20 -0.44 -4.05 -14.68
C ALA A 20 0.94 -4.72 -14.56
N ALA A 21 1.52 -4.79 -13.35
CA ALA A 21 2.87 -5.29 -13.08
C ALA A 21 2.86 -6.50 -12.12
N ARG A 22 1.94 -7.44 -12.37
CA ARG A 22 1.58 -8.53 -11.45
C ARG A 22 2.76 -9.31 -10.92
N ASP A 23 3.69 -9.72 -11.80
CA ASP A 23 4.82 -10.56 -11.40
C ASP A 23 5.70 -9.89 -10.34
N ALA A 24 5.85 -8.56 -10.40
CA ALA A 24 6.58 -7.81 -9.39
C ALA A 24 5.91 -7.94 -8.01
N PHE A 25 4.59 -7.74 -7.94
CA PHE A 25 3.84 -7.80 -6.68
C PHE A 25 3.61 -9.24 -6.17
N GLU A 26 3.35 -10.19 -7.06
CA GLU A 26 3.21 -11.61 -6.69
C GLU A 26 4.54 -12.15 -6.12
N SER A 27 5.69 -11.69 -6.63
CA SER A 27 7.00 -12.14 -6.15
C SER A 27 7.35 -11.73 -4.71
N ILE A 28 6.64 -10.74 -4.16
CA ILE A 28 6.88 -10.20 -2.81
C ILE A 28 5.87 -10.72 -1.79
N VAL A 29 4.95 -11.60 -2.18
CA VAL A 29 4.05 -12.28 -1.24
C VAL A 29 4.87 -13.30 -0.43
N PRO A 30 4.85 -13.23 0.90
CA PRO A 30 5.54 -14.19 1.73
C PRO A 30 5.03 -15.62 1.48
N PRO A 31 5.92 -16.62 1.26
CA PRO A 31 5.52 -18.00 0.97
C PRO A 31 4.84 -18.70 2.16
N GLN A 32 4.87 -18.09 3.35
CA GLN A 32 4.19 -18.57 4.55
C GLN A 32 2.66 -18.35 4.51
N LEU A 33 2.18 -17.50 3.60
CA LEU A 33 0.76 -17.24 3.44
C LEU A 33 0.08 -18.37 2.65
N PRO A 34 -1.08 -18.88 3.10
CA PRO A 34 -1.76 -19.97 2.41
C PRO A 34 -2.35 -19.55 1.05
N GLY A 35 -2.29 -20.43 0.07
CA GLY A 35 -2.88 -20.17 -1.26
C GLY A 35 -1.94 -19.45 -2.23
N HIS A 36 -2.50 -18.95 -3.33
CA HIS A 36 -1.71 -18.44 -4.45
C HIS A 36 -1.35 -16.95 -4.26
N PRO A 37 -0.09 -16.51 -4.50
CA PRO A 37 0.33 -15.10 -4.40
C PRO A 37 -0.59 -14.10 -5.11
N ARG A 38 -1.07 -14.49 -6.29
CA ARG A 38 -2.09 -13.77 -7.07
C ARG A 38 -3.33 -13.34 -6.30
N LEU A 39 -3.82 -14.19 -5.38
CA LEU A 39 -4.98 -13.86 -4.55
C LEU A 39 -4.69 -12.61 -3.72
N TYR A 40 -3.55 -12.61 -3.03
CA TYR A 40 -3.11 -11.49 -2.20
C TYR A 40 -2.85 -10.23 -3.02
N ASN A 41 -2.18 -10.37 -4.17
CA ASN A 41 -1.91 -9.27 -5.10
C ASN A 41 -3.21 -8.57 -5.55
N TYR A 42 -4.22 -9.35 -5.93
CA TYR A 42 -5.49 -8.81 -6.41
C TYR A 42 -6.37 -8.27 -5.29
N ALA A 43 -6.37 -8.94 -4.12
CA ALA A 43 -7.08 -8.46 -2.95
C ALA A 43 -6.53 -7.10 -2.50
N SER A 44 -5.21 -6.93 -2.44
CA SER A 44 -4.60 -5.64 -2.08
C SER A 44 -4.84 -4.57 -3.12
N GLY A 45 -4.69 -4.89 -4.42
CA GLY A 45 -4.95 -3.93 -5.50
C GLY A 45 -6.40 -3.44 -5.54
N LEU A 46 -7.37 -4.35 -5.35
CA LEU A 46 -8.78 -3.97 -5.27
C LEU A 46 -9.07 -3.13 -4.02
N TRP A 47 -8.45 -3.47 -2.89
CA TRP A 47 -8.59 -2.70 -1.65
C TRP A 47 -8.01 -1.28 -1.79
N GLU A 48 -6.88 -1.13 -2.47
CA GLU A 48 -6.31 0.18 -2.82
C GLU A 48 -7.26 1.03 -3.67
N LEU A 49 -7.81 0.47 -4.74
CA LEU A 49 -8.75 1.16 -5.63
C LEU A 49 -10.03 1.57 -4.89
N ALA A 50 -10.60 0.67 -4.07
CA ALA A 50 -11.77 0.97 -3.25
C ALA A 50 -11.48 2.09 -2.24
N THR A 51 -10.31 2.02 -1.57
CA THR A 51 -9.85 3.04 -0.62
C THR A 51 -9.66 4.40 -1.30
N ALA A 52 -9.09 4.42 -2.52
CA ALA A 52 -8.95 5.63 -3.31
C ALA A 52 -10.31 6.28 -3.63
N GLY A 53 -11.29 5.47 -4.05
CA GLY A 53 -12.66 5.93 -4.27
C GLY A 53 -13.29 6.55 -3.02
N LEU A 54 -13.12 5.90 -1.85
CA LEU A 54 -13.62 6.40 -0.56
C LEU A 54 -12.94 7.71 -0.13
N LEU A 55 -11.64 7.87 -0.37
CA LEU A 55 -10.91 9.09 -0.03
C LEU A 55 -11.24 10.27 -0.96
N TRP A 56 -11.68 9.99 -2.18
CA TRP A 56 -11.97 11.02 -3.19
C TRP A 56 -13.15 11.91 -2.77
N ARG A 57 -14.27 11.27 -2.38
CA ARG A 57 -15.49 11.98 -1.97
C ARG A 57 -15.43 12.40 -0.51
N LYS A 58 -15.90 13.62 -0.20
CA LYS A 58 -15.80 14.21 1.15
C LYS A 58 -16.55 13.40 2.22
N ASP A 59 -17.73 12.93 1.88
CA ASP A 59 -18.66 12.17 2.73
C ASP A 59 -18.11 10.79 3.17
N THR A 60 -17.24 10.18 2.36
CA THR A 60 -16.67 8.85 2.66
C THR A 60 -15.23 8.89 3.17
N ARG A 61 -14.63 10.08 3.33
CA ARG A 61 -13.20 10.22 3.68
C ARG A 61 -12.81 9.57 4.98
N ARG A 62 -13.66 9.64 5.99
CA ARG A 62 -13.36 9.04 7.29
C ARG A 62 -13.24 7.52 7.17
N ALA A 63 -14.17 6.88 6.45
CA ALA A 63 -14.09 5.46 6.13
C ALA A 63 -12.87 5.14 5.23
N GLY A 64 -12.62 5.95 4.21
CA GLY A 64 -11.45 5.80 3.34
C GLY A 64 -10.12 5.92 4.10
N ALA A 65 -10.02 6.82 5.06
CA ALA A 65 -8.83 7.00 5.89
C ALA A 65 -8.59 5.82 6.84
N ALA A 66 -9.65 5.29 7.46
CA ALA A 66 -9.57 4.07 8.25
C ALA A 66 -9.16 2.87 7.38
N SER A 67 -9.75 2.73 6.19
CA SER A 67 -9.41 1.70 5.21
C SER A 67 -7.94 1.80 4.78
N ALA A 68 -7.45 3.00 4.46
CA ALA A 68 -6.06 3.23 4.09
C ALA A 68 -5.09 2.86 5.22
N TYR A 69 -5.42 3.22 6.46
CA TYR A 69 -4.60 2.87 7.61
C TYR A 69 -4.51 1.36 7.80
N ALA A 70 -5.65 0.65 7.74
CA ALA A 70 -5.70 -0.81 7.86
C ALA A 70 -4.95 -1.51 6.71
N LEU A 71 -5.17 -1.06 5.48
CA LEU A 71 -4.47 -1.55 4.29
C LEU A 71 -2.95 -1.40 4.42
N LEU A 72 -2.48 -0.21 4.80
CA LEU A 72 -1.04 0.04 4.97
C LEU A 72 -0.42 -0.87 6.02
N LEU A 73 -1.12 -1.16 7.12
CA LEU A 73 -0.64 -2.13 8.10
C LEU A 73 -0.64 -3.55 7.54
N ALA A 74 -1.68 -3.94 6.79
CA ALA A 74 -1.81 -5.28 6.22
C ALA A 74 -0.70 -5.60 5.20
N VAL A 75 -0.28 -4.63 4.38
CA VAL A 75 0.78 -4.84 3.36
C VAL A 75 2.19 -4.64 3.90
N TRP A 76 2.37 -4.07 5.10
CA TRP A 76 3.69 -3.81 5.66
C TRP A 76 4.56 -5.06 5.84
N PRO A 77 4.03 -6.21 6.33
CA PRO A 77 4.79 -7.45 6.42
C PRO A 77 5.32 -7.93 5.06
N ALA A 78 4.56 -7.77 3.97
CA ALA A 78 5.02 -8.09 2.63
C ALA A 78 6.20 -7.20 2.19
N ASN A 79 6.18 -5.90 2.55
CA ASN A 79 7.30 -5.00 2.29
C ASN A 79 8.56 -5.39 3.09
N PHE A 80 8.40 -5.84 4.34
CA PHE A 80 9.54 -6.38 5.12
C PHE A 80 10.09 -7.65 4.49
N TYR A 81 9.21 -8.55 4.03
CA TYR A 81 9.64 -9.75 3.31
C TYR A 81 10.36 -9.41 2.01
N HIS A 82 9.89 -8.41 1.25
CA HIS A 82 10.58 -7.93 0.04
C HIS A 82 11.99 -7.44 0.36
N ALA A 83 12.13 -6.61 1.39
CA ALA A 83 13.43 -6.12 1.86
C ALA A 83 14.36 -7.26 2.31
N TRP A 84 13.81 -8.26 3.02
CA TRP A 84 14.55 -9.45 3.42
C TRP A 84 15.00 -10.30 2.23
N LYS A 85 14.11 -10.52 1.26
CA LYS A 85 14.38 -11.29 0.03
C LYS A 85 15.51 -10.66 -0.79
N GLU A 86 15.57 -9.33 -0.82
CA GLU A 86 16.57 -8.57 -1.57
C GLU A 86 17.73 -8.03 -0.72
N ARG A 87 17.92 -8.54 0.50
CA ARG A 87 18.94 -8.04 1.46
C ARG A 87 20.37 -8.14 0.93
N SER A 88 20.66 -9.13 0.10
CA SER A 88 21.95 -9.33 -0.59
C SER A 88 21.98 -8.74 -2.01
N GLY A 89 20.99 -7.93 -2.37
CA GLY A 89 20.92 -7.24 -3.65
C GLY A 89 21.92 -6.07 -3.77
N SER A 90 21.89 -5.43 -4.94
CA SER A 90 22.71 -4.25 -5.22
C SER A 90 22.41 -3.09 -4.27
N VAL A 91 23.37 -2.18 -4.10
CA VAL A 91 23.22 -0.98 -3.24
C VAL A 91 21.94 -0.20 -3.55
N PRO A 92 21.56 0.07 -4.83
CA PRO A 92 20.31 0.76 -5.13
C PRO A 92 19.06 0.06 -4.61
N LYS A 93 18.99 -1.29 -4.70
CA LYS A 93 17.86 -2.06 -4.17
C LYS A 93 17.77 -1.97 -2.65
N ARG A 94 18.92 -2.04 -1.98
CA ARG A 94 18.97 -1.88 -0.51
C ARG A 94 18.54 -0.49 -0.08
N CYS A 95 19.02 0.57 -0.75
CA CYS A 95 18.60 1.94 -0.51
C CYS A 95 17.09 2.12 -0.70
N TYR A 96 16.53 1.54 -1.76
CA TYR A 96 15.08 1.54 -2.00
C TYR A 96 14.30 1.00 -0.80
N HIS A 97 14.67 -0.16 -0.25
CA HIS A 97 13.99 -0.76 0.90
C HIS A 97 14.17 0.04 2.20
N VAL A 98 15.37 0.56 2.43
CA VAL A 98 15.69 1.42 3.59
C VAL A 98 14.87 2.70 3.58
N VAL A 99 14.54 3.25 2.41
CA VAL A 99 13.69 4.44 2.29
C VAL A 99 12.21 4.07 2.34
N ARG A 100 11.80 3.02 1.62
CA ARG A 100 10.40 2.60 1.47
C ARG A 100 9.77 2.22 2.81
N LEU A 101 10.47 1.44 3.63
CA LEU A 101 9.90 0.93 4.89
C LEU A 101 9.56 2.05 5.89
N PRO A 102 10.46 3.01 6.19
CA PRO A 102 10.13 4.16 7.04
C PRO A 102 9.09 5.09 6.43
N LEU A 103 9.04 5.24 5.10
CA LEU A 103 8.08 6.12 4.43
C LEU A 103 6.61 5.70 4.68
N GLN A 104 6.39 4.45 5.06
CA GLN A 104 5.07 3.95 5.45
C GLN A 104 4.54 4.62 6.73
N ILE A 105 5.43 5.07 7.63
CA ILE A 105 5.06 5.75 8.88
C ILE A 105 4.41 7.12 8.61
N PRO A 106 4.99 8.03 7.81
CA PRO A 106 4.31 9.24 7.37
C PRO A 106 2.95 8.99 6.69
N MET A 107 2.83 7.93 5.89
CA MET A 107 1.57 7.60 5.21
C MET A 107 0.49 7.16 6.21
N LEU A 108 0.84 6.35 7.22
CA LEU A 108 -0.05 5.99 8.33
C LEU A 108 -0.49 7.23 9.12
N HIS A 109 0.44 8.16 9.40
CA HIS A 109 0.12 9.43 10.06
C HIS A 109 -0.80 10.30 9.21
N LEU A 110 -0.60 10.34 7.89
CA LEU A 110 -1.46 11.06 6.96
C LEU A 110 -2.88 10.48 6.98
N ALA A 111 -3.03 9.16 6.90
CA ALA A 111 -4.31 8.49 7.02
C ALA A 111 -5.01 8.85 8.34
N ARG A 112 -4.32 8.75 9.48
CA ARG A 112 -4.85 9.15 10.79
C ARG A 112 -5.29 10.63 10.82
N ARG A 113 -4.51 11.54 10.24
CA ARG A 113 -4.86 12.97 10.19
C ARG A 113 -6.10 13.24 9.33
N ILE A 114 -6.25 12.54 8.20
CA ILE A 114 -7.46 12.64 7.37
C ILE A 114 -8.67 12.12 8.15
N TYR A 115 -8.51 11.00 8.86
CA TYR A 115 -9.57 10.43 9.70
C TYR A 115 -10.05 11.40 10.79
N GLN A 116 -9.13 12.12 11.44
CA GLN A 116 -9.48 13.07 12.51
C GLN A 116 -10.15 14.35 12.00
N ALA A 117 -9.89 14.71 10.74
CA ALA A 117 -10.38 15.94 10.12
C ALA A 117 -11.73 15.80 9.39
N ASN A 118 -12.34 14.60 9.38
CA ASN A 118 -13.63 14.31 8.74
C ASN A 118 -14.51 13.47 9.68
#